data_AF-A0A3M6VNG7-F1
#
_entry.id   AF-A0A3M6VNG7-F1
#
_cell.length_a   1.000
_cell.length_b   1.000
_cell.length_c   1.000
_cell.angle_alpha   90.00
_cell.angle_beta   90.00
_cell.angle_gamma   90.00
#
_symmetry.space_group_name_H-M   'P 1'
#
loop_
_entity.id
_entity.type
_entity.pdbx_description
1 polymer ?
#
loop_
_entity_poly.entity_id
_entity_poly.type
_entity_poly.pdbx_seq_one_letter_code
_entity_poly.pdbx_strand_id
1 'polypeptide(L)' 'MEFPTEYVMEALEHSSYNTYSRLLSERQWINSTLRSDVEYAATVKKVGGMQCPRCGIGVTKFSGCDHMRCFCGFGFNFRN' A
#
# COMPACT_ATOMS: atom_id res chain seq x y z
N MET A 1 5.77 6.92 -13.91
CA MET A 1 5.65 5.62 -14.59
C MET A 1 6.40 4.64 -13.73
N GLU A 2 5.70 3.76 -13.02
CA GLU A 2 6.37 2.70 -12.25
C GLU A 2 6.50 1.47 -13.15
N PHE A 3 7.69 0.89 -13.17
CA PHE A 3 7.96 -0.31 -13.94
C PHE A 3 7.35 -1.52 -13.19
N PRO A 4 6.57 -2.38 -13.85
CA PRO A 4 6.10 -3.61 -13.25
C PRO A 4 7.26 -4.43 -12.69
N THR A 5 7.05 -5.10 -11.55
CA THR A 5 8.07 -5.83 -10.79
C THR A 5 8.84 -6.84 -11.65
N GLU A 6 8.18 -7.41 -12.65
CA GLU A 6 8.77 -8.33 -13.64
C GLU A 6 9.88 -7.66 -14.46
N TYR A 7 9.68 -6.42 -14.92
CA TYR A 7 10.72 -5.64 -15.61
C TYR A 7 11.86 -5.23 -14.69
N VAL A 8 11.58 -5.05 -13.40
CA VAL A 8 12.61 -4.75 -12.39
C VAL A 8 13.49 -5.98 -12.15
N MET A 9 12.94 -7.19 -12.24
CA MET A 9 13.71 -8.43 -12.15
C MET A 9 14.66 -8.59 -13.34
N GLU A 10 14.22 -8.24 -14.55
CA GLU A 10 15.05 -8.30 -15.76
C GLU A 10 16.12 -7.19 -15.80
N ALA A 11 15.83 -6.02 -15.24
CA ALA A 11 16.70 -4.85 -15.28
C ALA A 11 17.75 -4.81 -14.15
N LEU A 12 17.51 -5.48 -13.03
CA LEU A 12 18.41 -5.46 -11.88
C LEU A 12 19.26 -6.73 -11.79
N GLU A 13 20.53 -6.56 -11.45
CA GLU A 13 21.37 -7.68 -11.04
C GLU A 13 20.80 -8.39 -9.79
N HIS A 14 21.07 -9.69 -9.66
CA HIS A 14 20.51 -10.57 -8.63
C HIS A 14 20.62 -10.02 -7.18
N SER A 15 21.73 -9.36 -6.85
CA SER A 15 21.97 -8.71 -5.55
C SER A 15 21.08 -7.48 -5.32
N SER A 16 20.87 -6.69 -6.38
CA SER A 16 20.00 -5.51 -6.38
C SER A 16 18.52 -5.92 -6.35
N TYR A 17 18.14 -7.00 -7.02
CA TYR A 17 16.80 -7.56 -6.96
C TYR A 17 16.43 -8.08 -5.55
N ASN A 18 17.37 -8.74 -4.86
CA ASN A 18 17.16 -9.16 -3.47
C ASN A 18 16.97 -7.97 -2.53
N THR A 19 17.73 -6.90 -2.74
CA THR A 19 17.57 -5.66 -1.97
C THR A 19 16.22 -5.01 -2.27
N TYR A 20 15.83 -4.91 -3.54
CA TYR A 20 14.53 -4.42 -3.97
C TYR A 20 13.37 -5.24 -3.38
N SER A 21 13.44 -6.57 -3.45
CA SER A 21 12.45 -7.49 -2.90
C SER A 21 12.33 -7.38 -1.38
N ARG A 22 13.46 -7.25 -0.69
CA ARG A 22 13.49 -7.01 0.76
C ARG A 22 12.82 -5.68 1.10
N LEU A 23 13.20 -4.60 0.42
CA LEU A 23 12.60 -3.27 0.62
C LEU A 23 11.10 -3.26 0.31
N LEU A 24 10.64 -4.00 -0.70
CA LEU A 24 9.22 -4.21 -0.98
C LEU A 24 8.50 -4.94 0.16
N SER A 25 9.11 -6.01 0.69
CA SER A 25 8.53 -6.81 1.77
C SER A 25 8.49 -6.07 3.10
N GLU A 26 9.44 -5.16 3.34
CA GLU A 26 9.55 -4.34 4.55
C GLU A 26 8.73 -3.03 4.47
N ARG A 27 8.04 -2.76 3.33
CA ARG A 27 7.39 -1.47 3.07
C ARG A 27 6.45 -1.04 4.20
N GLN A 28 6.85 -0.01 4.92
CA GLN A 28 5.95 0.85 5.69
C GLN A 28 5.31 1.86 4.73
N TRP A 29 4.36 1.40 3.92
CA TRP A 29 3.62 2.22 2.95
C TRP A 29 2.92 3.44 3.60
N ILE A 30 2.65 3.42 4.93
CA ILE A 30 2.15 4.60 5.68
C ILE A 30 3.13 5.76 5.64
N ASN A 31 4.43 5.44 5.68
CA ASN A 31 5.53 6.39 5.78
C ASN A 31 6.28 6.54 4.45
N SER A 32 5.74 5.98 3.36
CA SER A 32 6.37 6.09 2.05
C SER A 32 6.29 7.54 1.56
N THR A 33 7.44 8.07 1.18
CA THR A 33 7.58 9.40 0.58
C THR A 33 7.55 9.34 -0.95
N LEU A 34 7.26 8.17 -1.52
CA LEU A 34 7.17 7.99 -2.96
C LEU A 34 5.95 8.76 -3.50
N ARG A 35 6.14 9.49 -4.61
CA ARG A 35 5.09 10.36 -5.16
C ARG A 35 3.79 9.59 -5.48
N SER A 36 3.91 8.38 -6.01
CA SER A 36 2.78 7.48 -6.29
C SER A 36 2.01 7.09 -5.03
N ASP A 37 2.70 6.77 -3.95
CA ASP A 37 2.09 6.42 -2.67
C ASP A 37 1.35 7.63 -2.06
N VAL A 38 1.91 8.84 -2.19
CA VAL A 38 1.26 10.09 -1.77
C VAL A 38 0.02 10.39 -2.61
N GLU A 39 0.11 10.26 -3.93
CA GLU A 39 -1.01 10.46 -4.86
C GLU A 39 -2.12 9.42 -4.62
N TYR A 40 -1.75 8.17 -4.35
CA TYR A 40 -2.68 7.10 -3.98
C TYR A 40 -3.39 7.40 -2.66
N ALA A 41 -2.65 7.78 -1.61
CA ALA A 41 -3.21 8.16 -0.31
C ALA A 41 -4.20 9.33 -0.45
N ALA A 42 -3.87 10.33 -1.26
CA ALA A 42 -4.76 11.45 -1.56
C ALA A 42 -6.03 11.00 -2.29
N THR A 43 -5.91 10.07 -3.24
CA THR A 43 -7.05 9.51 -3.99
C THR A 43 -7.99 8.73 -3.07
N VAL A 44 -7.44 7.87 -2.21
CA VAL A 44 -8.22 7.11 -1.22
C VAL A 44 -8.98 8.06 -0.29
N LYS A 45 -8.35 9.13 0.20
CA LYS A 45 -9.02 10.16 1.02
C LYS A 45 -10.13 10.88 0.26
N LYS A 46 -9.91 11.25 -1.00
CA LYS A 46 -10.90 11.95 -1.84
C LYS A 46 -12.19 11.14 -2.02
N VAL A 47 -12.11 9.82 -2.06
CA VAL A 47 -13.29 8.93 -2.15
C VAL A 47 -13.88 8.57 -0.79
N GLY A 48 -13.43 9.21 0.30
CA GLY A 48 -13.88 8.93 1.66
C GLY A 48 -13.38 7.58 2.20
N GLY A 49 -12.31 7.04 1.62
CA GLY A 49 -11.66 5.81 2.05
C GLY A 49 -10.54 6.05 3.07
N MET A 50 -10.09 4.97 3.69
CA MET A 50 -8.95 4.92 4.61
C MET A 50 -7.97 3.84 4.16
N GLN A 51 -6.66 4.08 4.27
CA GLN A 51 -5.66 3.05 3.99
C GLN A 51 -5.50 2.08 5.16
N CYS A 52 -5.48 0.78 4.90
CA CYS A 52 -5.34 -0.27 5.91
C CYS A 52 -3.98 -0.20 6.61
N PRO A 53 -3.87 0.05 7.94
CA PRO A 53 -2.62 0.21 8.73
C PRO A 53 -1.61 -0.93 8.70
N ARG A 54 -1.89 -2.03 8.00
CA ARG A 54 -0.89 -3.09 7.71
C ARG A 54 -0.34 -3.09 6.28
N CYS A 55 -1.17 -2.96 5.25
CA CYS A 55 -0.74 -3.19 3.85
C CYS A 55 -0.97 -2.01 2.90
N GLY A 56 -1.71 -0.98 3.31
CA GLY A 56 -1.81 0.27 2.58
C GLY A 56 -2.81 0.37 1.47
N ILE A 57 -3.49 -0.74 1.17
CA ILE A 57 -4.63 -0.70 0.27
C ILE A 57 -5.72 0.21 0.85
N GLY A 58 -6.32 1.01 -0.02
CA GLY A 58 -7.50 1.80 0.29
C GLY A 58 -8.69 0.90 0.56
N VAL A 59 -9.36 1.15 1.68
CA VAL A 59 -10.61 0.51 2.07
C VAL A 59 -11.66 1.60 2.10
N THR A 60 -12.85 1.32 1.57
CA THR A 60 -14.02 2.20 1.68
C THR A 60 -15.07 1.51 2.53
N LYS A 61 -15.73 2.29 3.40
CA LYS A 61 -16.83 1.80 4.23
C LYS A 61 -18.14 2.12 3.52
N PHE A 62 -18.96 1.11 3.27
CA PHE A 62 -20.28 1.31 2.66
C PHE A 62 -21.34 1.69 3.71
N SER A 63 -21.41 0.95 4.82
CA SER A 63 -22.29 1.23 5.97
C SER A 63 -21.88 0.39 7.19
N GLY A 64 -22.40 0.70 8.39
CA GLY A 64 -22.28 -0.17 9.57
C GLY A 64 -21.11 0.10 10.51
N CYS A 65 -20.48 -0.96 11.02
CA CYS A 65 -19.48 -0.95 12.09
C CYS A 65 -18.16 -0.28 11.68
N ASP A 66 -17.47 0.38 12.61
CA ASP A 66 -16.14 0.95 12.37
C ASP A 66 -15.05 -0.12 12.34
N HIS A 67 -15.24 -1.27 12.98
CA HIS A 67 -14.27 -2.36 12.91
C HIS A 67 -14.36 -3.05 11.55
N MET A 68 -13.41 -2.75 10.68
CA MET A 68 -13.28 -3.29 9.33
C MET A 68 -12.17 -4.34 9.26
N ARG A 69 -12.29 -5.27 8.31
CA ARG A 69 -11.25 -6.24 7.97
C ARG A 69 -10.78 -5.99 6.54
N CYS A 70 -9.48 -5.75 6.38
CA CYS A 70 -8.84 -5.62 5.07
C CYS A 70 -8.75 -6.98 4.37
N PHE A 71 -8.64 -6.97 3.02
CA PHE A 71 -8.31 -8.17 2.24
C PHE A 71 -7.01 -8.88 2.68
N CYS A 72 -6.05 -8.16 3.27
CA CYS A 72 -4.84 -8.77 3.85
C CYS A 72 -5.09 -9.47 5.21
N GLY A 73 -6.34 -9.53 5.68
CA GLY A 73 -6.73 -10.15 6.94
C GLY A 73 -6.61 -9.27 8.19
N PHE A 74 -6.05 -8.06 8.07
CA PHE A 74 -5.87 -7.16 9.22
C PHE A 74 -7.19 -6.48 9.62
N GLY A 75 -7.56 -6.60 10.91
CA GLY A 75 -8.69 -5.88 11.49
C GLY A 75 -8.26 -4.51 12.02
N PHE A 76 -9.00 -3.46 11.68
CA PHE A 76 -8.73 -2.10 12.14
C PHE A 76 -10.02 -1.28 12.24
N ASN A 77 -9.97 -0.19 13.02
CA ASN A 77 -11.08 0.75 13.09
C ASN A 77 -10.97 1.77 11.96
N PHE A 78 -12.03 1.89 11.18
CA PHE A 78 -12.22 2.91 10.16
C PHE A 78 -12.49 4.25 10.85
N ARG A 79 -11.44 5.04 11.07
CA ARG A 79 -11.55 6.39 11.62
C ARG A 79 -10.93 7.37 10.63
N ASN A 80 -11.72 8.37 10.27
CA ASN A 80 -11.36 9.41 9.29
C ASN A 80 -10.47 10.48 9.95
#